data_AF-A0A517VU77-F1
#
_entry.id   AF-A0A517VU77-F1
#
_cell.length_a   1.000
_cell.length_b   1.000
_cell.length_c   1.000
_cell.angle_alpha   90.00
_cell.angle_beta   90.00
_cell.angle_gamma   90.00
#
_symmetry.space_group_name_H-M   'P 1'
#
loop_
_entity.id
_entity.type
_entity.pdbx_description
1 polymer ?
#
loop_
_entity_poly.entity_id
_entity_poly.type
_entity_poly.pdbx_seq_one_letter_code
_entity_poly.pdbx_strand_id
1 'polypeptide(L)'
;MSASAQDKIEIRPDHHVGHATLPCTILDFTQSEVKVKLLPSGSVRKYPSSQVVKVHTPQTEQHQQGLKQLQAGQFEKAISSFGEALNVENRAWVRREILALMIKVALSQDDYLKAAVRFQMMVENEPNSRHFELIPLDWTIQETLSPARSAARNWLTSNDEIKQLMGASILLTARDYEAQAEAALRSLATSTNVNVQQLARTQLWRNRLRAGDLSHLELQRWERNLNQIPEHLKAGAYFLLGTGYAMLERHGQAAASFLWIPLAYDSNPQLSALANLKAADSLVAMGQTANALRLYQETVVRYPHSTSQQIAQQMIDQLLKPDRFNKKPTTQPNSFE
;
A
#
# COMPACT_ATOMS: atom_id res chain seq x y z
N MET A 1 -27.23 23.75 25.52
CA MET A 1 -26.86 22.33 25.39
C MET A 1 -26.82 21.98 23.92
N SER A 2 -25.63 21.98 23.32
CA SER A 2 -25.45 21.54 21.93
C SER A 2 -25.61 20.03 21.90
N ALA A 3 -26.49 19.50 21.05
CA ALA A 3 -26.64 18.06 20.85
C ALA A 3 -25.27 17.49 20.45
N SER A 4 -24.61 16.79 21.38
CA SER A 4 -23.38 16.08 21.09
C SER A 4 -23.69 15.13 19.93
N ALA A 5 -23.05 15.35 18.79
CA ALA A 5 -23.25 14.49 17.63
C ALA A 5 -23.01 13.04 18.06
N GLN A 6 -23.85 12.13 17.58
CA GLN A 6 -23.85 10.72 17.99
C GLN A 6 -23.38 9.86 16.83
N ASP A 7 -22.68 8.76 17.11
CA ASP A 7 -22.20 7.89 16.04
C ASP A 7 -23.40 7.31 15.26
N LYS A 8 -23.20 7.14 13.94
CA LYS A 8 -24.15 6.46 13.07
C LYS A 8 -23.38 5.56 12.12
N ILE A 9 -23.92 4.37 11.88
CA ILE A 9 -23.44 3.50 10.80
C ILE A 9 -24.52 3.39 9.72
N GLU A 10 -24.09 3.43 8.47
CA GLU A 10 -24.93 3.07 7.32
C GLU A 10 -24.57 1.65 6.90
N ILE A 11 -25.54 0.74 6.95
CA ILE A 11 -25.35 -0.65 6.58
C ILE A 11 -26.13 -1.00 5.31
N ARG A 12 -25.56 -1.90 4.50
CA ARG A 12 -26.21 -2.57 3.39
C ARG A 12 -26.16 -4.08 3.65
N PRO A 13 -27.27 -4.70 4.06
CA PRO A 13 -27.31 -6.15 4.26
C PRO A 13 -27.08 -6.90 2.94
N ASP A 14 -26.44 -8.06 3.01
CA ASP A 14 -26.26 -8.92 1.85
C ASP A 14 -27.63 -9.25 1.22
N HIS A 15 -27.72 -9.14 -0.11
CA HIS A 15 -28.93 -9.40 -0.91
C HIS A 15 -30.10 -8.39 -0.80
N HIS A 16 -29.87 -7.21 -0.24
CA HIS A 16 -30.87 -6.14 -0.21
C HIS A 16 -30.39 -4.85 -0.90
N VAL A 17 -31.27 -4.24 -1.70
CA VAL A 17 -31.01 -2.95 -2.37
C VAL A 17 -31.12 -1.77 -1.38
N GLY A 18 -31.68 -2.01 -0.19
CA GLY A 18 -31.91 -0.99 0.83
C GLY A 18 -30.67 -0.67 1.69
N HIS A 19 -30.53 0.59 2.04
CA HIS A 19 -29.60 1.06 3.08
C HIS A 19 -30.36 1.32 4.38
N ALA A 20 -29.75 0.98 5.52
CA ALA A 20 -30.26 1.36 6.83
C ALA A 20 -29.24 2.21 7.58
N THR A 21 -29.66 3.37 8.09
CA THR A 21 -28.86 4.21 8.98
C THR A 21 -29.22 3.91 10.42
N LEU A 22 -28.24 3.43 11.19
CA LEU A 22 -28.44 3.03 12.58
C LEU A 22 -27.73 4.02 13.52
N PRO A 23 -28.46 4.72 14.41
CA PRO A 23 -27.84 5.49 15.48
C PRO A 23 -27.24 4.54 16.53
N CYS A 24 -25.98 4.78 16.90
CA CYS A 24 -25.26 3.89 17.79
C CYS A 24 -24.13 4.59 18.55
N THR A 25 -23.42 3.82 19.37
CA THR A 25 -22.06 4.11 19.82
C THR A 25 -21.16 3.02 19.27
N ILE A 26 -20.11 3.38 18.54
CA ILE A 26 -19.15 2.40 18.01
C ILE A 26 -18.19 2.04 19.13
N LEU A 27 -18.25 0.78 19.54
CA LEU A 27 -17.39 0.23 20.59
C LEU A 27 -16.04 -0.18 20.01
N ASP A 28 -16.06 -0.79 18.83
CA ASP A 28 -14.85 -1.21 18.14
C ASP A 28 -15.09 -1.36 16.63
N PHE A 29 -14.03 -1.25 15.85
CA PHE A 29 -14.06 -1.42 14.40
C PHE A 29 -12.76 -2.05 13.90
N THR A 30 -12.87 -3.25 13.34
CA THR A 30 -11.78 -4.09 12.87
C THR A 30 -11.94 -4.43 11.38
N GLN A 31 -11.00 -5.19 10.81
CA GLN A 31 -11.08 -5.63 9.42
C GLN A 31 -12.34 -6.47 9.15
N SER A 32 -12.80 -7.27 10.10
CA SER A 32 -13.89 -8.23 9.90
C SER A 32 -15.25 -7.73 10.37
N GLU A 33 -15.30 -6.91 11.42
CA GLU A 33 -16.56 -6.44 11.98
C GLU A 33 -16.50 -5.03 12.59
N VAL A 34 -17.67 -4.39 12.64
CA VAL A 34 -17.95 -3.27 13.53
C VAL A 34 -18.82 -3.74 14.70
N LYS A 35 -18.39 -3.42 15.93
CA LYS A 35 -19.14 -3.69 17.14
C LYS A 35 -19.77 -2.40 17.64
N VAL A 36 -21.09 -2.38 17.73
CA VAL A 36 -21.85 -1.17 18.09
C VAL A 36 -22.83 -1.43 19.21
N LYS A 37 -23.10 -0.39 20.00
CA LYS A 37 -24.23 -0.33 20.93
C LYS A 37 -25.36 0.48 20.27
N LEU A 38 -26.45 -0.16 19.90
CA LEU A 38 -27.59 0.48 19.23
C LEU A 38 -28.37 1.39 20.18
N LEU A 39 -28.99 2.43 19.63
CA LEU A 39 -29.77 3.40 20.39
C LEU A 39 -31.22 3.47 19.90
N PRO A 40 -32.21 3.68 20.80
CA PRO A 40 -32.07 3.81 22.25
C PRO A 40 -31.97 2.46 22.99
N SER A 41 -32.11 1.33 22.29
CA SER A 41 -32.23 0.01 22.90
C SER A 41 -31.08 -0.40 23.83
N GLY A 42 -29.88 0.15 23.63
CA GLY A 42 -28.67 -0.22 24.36
C GLY A 42 -28.11 -1.59 23.99
N SER A 43 -28.72 -2.30 23.04
CA SER A 43 -28.30 -3.64 22.61
C SER A 43 -26.96 -3.58 21.88
N VAL A 44 -26.05 -4.48 22.22
CA VAL A 44 -24.77 -4.61 21.53
C VAL A 44 -24.94 -5.56 20.34
N ARG A 45 -24.58 -5.09 19.15
CA ARG A 45 -24.59 -5.88 17.92
C ARG A 45 -23.25 -5.81 17.21
N LYS A 46 -22.99 -6.83 16.41
CA LYS A 46 -21.83 -6.92 15.52
C LYS A 46 -22.36 -6.97 14.08
N TYR A 47 -21.71 -6.23 13.19
CA TYR A 47 -21.99 -6.26 11.77
C TYR A 47 -20.69 -6.56 11.03
N PRO A 48 -20.68 -7.43 10.01
CA PRO A 48 -19.53 -7.59 9.13
C PRO A 48 -19.09 -6.25 8.54
N SER A 49 -17.79 -5.98 8.49
CA SER A 49 -17.25 -4.74 7.92
C SER A 49 -17.64 -4.57 6.45
N SER A 50 -17.84 -5.68 5.72
CA SER A 50 -18.35 -5.68 4.33
C SER A 50 -19.76 -5.11 4.19
N GLN A 51 -20.57 -5.13 5.25
CA GLN A 51 -21.92 -4.58 5.24
C GLN A 51 -21.94 -3.09 5.64
N VAL A 52 -20.84 -2.55 6.17
CA VAL A 52 -20.75 -1.15 6.60
C VAL A 52 -20.36 -0.29 5.40
N VAL A 53 -21.30 0.55 4.95
CA VAL A 53 -21.08 1.45 3.81
C VAL A 53 -20.42 2.75 4.26
N LYS A 54 -20.86 3.28 5.41
CA LYS A 54 -20.36 4.55 5.93
C LYS A 54 -20.44 4.60 7.44
N VAL A 55 -19.46 5.27 8.04
CA VAL A 55 -19.44 5.61 9.46
C VAL A 55 -19.45 7.12 9.60
N HIS A 56 -20.38 7.61 10.41
CA HIS A 56 -20.40 8.99 10.85
C HIS A 56 -20.05 8.99 12.33
N THR A 57 -18.95 9.65 12.67
CA THR A 57 -18.50 9.81 14.05
C THR A 57 -18.23 11.30 14.30
N PRO A 58 -18.52 11.82 15.50
CA PRO A 58 -17.97 13.09 15.93
C PRO A 58 -16.45 13.04 15.87
N GLN A 59 -15.86 14.13 15.38
CA GLN A 59 -14.43 14.33 15.29
C GLN A 59 -14.06 15.54 16.15
N THR A 60 -12.90 15.48 16.79
CA THR A 60 -12.32 16.65 17.47
C THR A 60 -11.97 17.73 16.46
N GLU A 61 -11.86 18.98 16.91
CA GLU A 61 -11.46 20.10 16.05
C GLU A 61 -10.12 19.82 15.34
N GLN A 62 -9.14 19.28 16.08
CA GLN A 62 -7.84 18.94 15.54
C GLN A 62 -7.89 17.80 14.51
N HIS A 63 -8.79 16.83 14.67
CA HIS A 63 -9.00 15.80 13.65
C HIS A 63 -9.56 16.42 12.36
N GLN A 64 -10.59 17.27 12.47
CA GLN A 64 -11.17 17.95 11.30
C GLN A 64 -10.15 18.86 10.62
N GLN A 65 -9.33 19.57 11.39
CA GLN A 65 -8.27 20.43 10.88
C GLN A 65 -7.20 19.63 10.14
N GLY A 66 -6.77 18.49 10.70
CA GLY A 66 -5.84 17.58 10.05
C GLY A 66 -6.37 17.04 8.72
N LEU A 67 -7.66 16.70 8.63
CA LEU A 67 -8.29 16.28 7.37
C LEU A 67 -8.29 17.38 6.31
N LYS A 68 -8.61 18.63 6.69
CA LYS A 68 -8.56 19.78 5.76
C LYS A 68 -7.14 20.03 5.25
N GLN A 69 -6.15 19.98 6.15
CA GLN A 69 -4.74 20.17 5.80
C GLN A 69 -4.23 19.04 4.90
N LEU A 70 -4.62 17.80 5.17
CA LEU A 70 -4.29 16.65 4.33
C LEU A 70 -4.84 16.82 2.91
N GLN A 71 -6.12 17.20 2.79
CA GLN A 71 -6.75 17.48 1.49
C GLN A 71 -6.05 18.63 0.73
N ALA A 72 -5.53 19.62 1.46
CA ALA A 72 -4.76 20.73 0.90
C ALA A 72 -3.28 20.40 0.62
N GLY A 73 -2.83 19.14 0.80
CA GLY A 73 -1.43 18.74 0.61
C GLY A 73 -0.46 19.26 1.67
N GLN A 74 -0.96 19.81 2.79
CA GLN A 74 -0.16 20.38 3.87
C GLN A 74 0.24 19.30 4.88
N PHE A 75 1.03 18.32 4.44
CA PHE A 75 1.29 17.08 5.19
C PHE A 75 1.88 17.29 6.58
N GLU A 76 2.90 18.13 6.73
CA GLU A 76 3.51 18.37 8.05
C GLU A 76 2.50 18.99 9.04
N LYS A 77 1.67 19.92 8.58
CA LYS A 77 0.62 20.52 9.41
C LYS A 77 -0.44 19.49 9.77
N ALA A 78 -0.86 18.68 8.79
CA ALA A 78 -1.82 17.61 9.00
C ALA A 78 -1.33 16.61 10.06
N ILE A 79 -0.06 16.19 9.98
CA ILE A 79 0.58 15.31 10.97
C ILE A 79 0.58 15.95 12.37
N SER A 80 0.86 17.26 12.48
CA SER A 80 0.79 17.98 13.75
C SER A 80 -0.62 17.97 14.34
N SER A 81 -1.63 18.35 13.55
CA SER A 81 -3.03 18.35 14.00
C SER A 81 -3.54 16.94 14.34
N PHE A 82 -3.14 15.91 13.59
CA PHE A 82 -3.45 14.53 13.94
C PHE A 82 -2.76 14.08 15.24
N GLY A 83 -1.52 14.52 15.48
CA GLY A 83 -0.82 14.29 16.74
C GLY A 83 -1.58 14.90 17.94
N GLU A 84 -2.05 16.13 17.81
CA GLU A 84 -2.89 16.77 18.84
C GLU A 84 -4.23 16.04 19.02
N ALA A 85 -4.86 15.60 17.94
CA ALA A 85 -6.09 14.81 18.01
C ALA A 85 -5.88 13.49 18.75
N LEU A 86 -4.75 12.81 18.55
CA LEU A 86 -4.39 11.59 19.27
C LEU A 86 -4.14 11.83 20.76
N ASN A 87 -3.84 13.05 21.22
CA ASN A 87 -3.66 13.31 22.65
C ASN A 87 -4.99 13.37 23.40
N VAL A 88 -6.10 13.66 22.71
CA VAL A 88 -7.43 13.86 23.32
C VAL A 88 -8.44 12.76 22.95
N GLU A 89 -8.21 12.01 21.87
CA GLU A 89 -9.11 10.95 21.42
C GLU A 89 -8.92 9.68 22.25
N ASN A 90 -9.97 9.26 22.95
CA ASN A 90 -9.96 8.09 23.83
C ASN A 90 -10.51 6.82 23.15
N ARG A 91 -11.25 6.95 22.04
CA ARG A 91 -11.84 5.82 21.33
C ARG A 91 -10.75 5.11 20.52
N ALA A 92 -10.38 3.90 20.94
CA ALA A 92 -9.30 3.11 20.33
C ALA A 92 -9.45 3.00 18.80
N TRP A 93 -10.66 2.76 18.30
CA TRP A 93 -10.90 2.64 16.87
C TRP A 93 -10.66 3.96 16.10
N VAL A 94 -11.05 5.11 16.66
CA VAL A 94 -10.81 6.43 16.02
C VAL A 94 -9.31 6.75 16.03
N ARG A 95 -8.60 6.41 17.10
CA ARG A 95 -7.14 6.56 17.15
C ARG A 95 -6.47 5.77 16.02
N ARG A 96 -6.94 4.55 15.73
CA ARG A 96 -6.45 3.75 14.60
C ARG A 96 -6.75 4.40 13.24
N GLU A 97 -7.90 5.03 13.07
CA GLU A 97 -8.20 5.81 11.85
C GLU A 97 -7.21 6.98 11.66
N ILE A 98 -6.93 7.71 12.75
CA ILE A 98 -5.99 8.84 12.70
C ILE A 98 -4.57 8.33 12.38
N LEU A 99 -4.13 7.26 13.05
CA LEU A 99 -2.83 6.63 12.76
C LEU A 99 -2.73 6.15 11.31
N ALA A 100 -3.79 5.54 10.76
CA ALA A 100 -3.84 5.10 9.37
C ALA A 100 -3.65 6.26 8.40
N LEU A 101 -4.26 7.43 8.65
CA LEU A 101 -4.02 8.64 7.85
C LEU A 101 -2.56 9.09 7.93
N MET A 102 -1.96 9.09 9.12
CA MET A 102 -0.56 9.47 9.30
C MET A 102 0.42 8.45 8.66
N ILE A 103 0.04 7.17 8.59
CA ILE A 103 0.81 6.13 7.90
C ILE A 103 0.73 6.35 6.39
N LYS A 104 -0.47 6.61 5.83
CA LYS A 104 -0.64 6.93 4.40
C LYS A 104 0.20 8.13 3.97
N VAL A 105 0.26 9.18 4.79
CA VAL A 105 1.13 10.34 4.54
C VAL A 105 2.60 9.92 4.51
N ALA A 106 3.07 9.19 5.53
CA ALA A 106 4.47 8.74 5.57
C ALA A 106 4.83 7.87 4.36
N LEU A 107 3.96 6.91 4.01
CA LEU A 107 4.13 6.07 2.82
C LEU A 107 4.18 6.92 1.55
N SER A 108 3.29 7.91 1.40
CA SER A 108 3.29 8.79 0.21
C SER A 108 4.57 9.60 0.02
N GLN A 109 5.37 9.75 1.08
CA GLN A 109 6.67 10.43 1.09
C GLN A 109 7.86 9.45 1.15
N ASP A 110 7.62 8.14 0.96
CA ASP A 110 8.61 7.07 1.10
C ASP A 110 9.31 7.02 2.49
N ASP A 111 8.69 7.58 3.54
CA ASP A 111 9.20 7.59 4.92
C ASP A 111 8.81 6.30 5.67
N TYR A 112 9.48 5.20 5.32
CA TYR A 112 9.25 3.87 5.91
C TYR A 112 9.45 3.84 7.43
N LEU A 113 10.38 4.64 7.97
CA LEU A 113 10.65 4.65 9.39
C LEU A 113 9.46 5.22 10.16
N LYS A 114 8.95 6.40 9.77
CA LYS A 114 7.77 6.99 10.41
C LYS A 114 6.52 6.13 10.19
N ALA A 115 6.37 5.55 9.00
CA ALA A 115 5.28 4.63 8.71
C ALA A 115 5.32 3.41 9.65
N ALA A 116 6.47 2.78 9.83
CA ALA A 116 6.64 1.59 10.67
C ALA A 116 6.42 1.87 12.15
N VAL A 117 6.91 2.99 12.68
CA VAL A 117 6.67 3.38 14.07
C VAL A 117 5.18 3.59 14.32
N ARG A 118 4.48 4.31 13.42
CA ARG A 118 3.03 4.54 13.56
C ARG A 118 2.20 3.28 13.34
N PHE A 119 2.62 2.40 12.43
CA PHE A 119 1.98 1.12 12.23
C PHE A 119 2.08 0.26 13.50
N GLN A 120 3.25 0.20 14.14
CA GLN A 120 3.41 -0.48 15.43
C GLN A 120 2.45 0.05 16.49
N MET A 121 2.35 1.38 16.65
CA MET A 121 1.40 2.01 17.57
C MET A 121 -0.06 1.64 17.25
N MET A 122 -0.40 1.46 15.97
CA MET A 122 -1.74 1.10 15.54
C MET A 122 -2.09 -0.35 15.88
N VAL A 123 -1.14 -1.27 15.80
CA VAL A 123 -1.37 -2.72 16.00
C VAL A 123 -1.03 -3.24 17.39
N GLU A 124 -0.33 -2.48 18.23
CA GLU A 124 0.20 -2.90 19.55
C GLU A 124 -0.85 -3.55 20.45
N ASN A 125 -2.11 -3.10 20.37
CA ASN A 125 -3.21 -3.67 21.16
C ASN A 125 -4.28 -4.37 20.29
N GLU A 126 -4.20 -4.28 18.96
CA GLU A 126 -5.19 -4.85 18.03
C GLU A 126 -4.53 -5.25 16.70
N PRO A 127 -3.96 -6.47 16.61
CA PRO A 127 -3.30 -6.97 15.41
C PRO A 127 -4.23 -7.10 14.18
N ASN A 128 -5.54 -7.09 14.38
CA ASN A 128 -6.57 -7.22 13.34
C ASN A 128 -7.16 -5.85 12.90
N SER A 129 -6.37 -4.78 13.00
CA SER A 129 -6.75 -3.45 12.52
C SER A 129 -7.26 -3.51 11.07
N ARG A 130 -8.29 -2.72 10.77
CA ARG A 130 -8.88 -2.63 9.42
C ARG A 130 -7.96 -2.00 8.37
N HIS A 131 -6.81 -1.49 8.81
CA HIS A 131 -5.80 -0.85 7.98
C HIS A 131 -4.50 -1.65 7.97
N PHE A 132 -4.57 -2.96 8.22
CA PHE A 132 -3.39 -3.82 8.26
C PHE A 132 -2.62 -3.81 6.93
N GLU A 133 -3.30 -3.57 5.81
CA GLU A 133 -2.70 -3.43 4.48
C GLU A 133 -1.74 -2.23 4.35
N LEU A 134 -1.76 -1.30 5.31
CA LEU A 134 -0.79 -0.20 5.41
C LEU A 134 0.53 -0.61 6.05
N ILE A 135 0.73 -1.90 6.34
CA ILE A 135 2.01 -2.40 6.84
C ILE A 135 3.15 -1.98 5.90
N PRO A 136 4.17 -1.27 6.40
CA PRO A 136 5.24 -0.71 5.58
C PRO A 136 6.25 -1.79 5.24
N LEU A 137 5.92 -2.58 4.21
CA LEU A 137 6.79 -3.58 3.62
C LEU A 137 7.41 -3.02 2.34
N ASP A 138 8.69 -3.34 2.13
CA ASP A 138 9.35 -3.10 0.85
C ASP A 138 8.94 -4.21 -0.13
N TRP A 139 8.46 -3.82 -1.30
CA TRP A 139 8.06 -4.73 -2.39
C TRP A 139 9.03 -4.69 -3.57
N THR A 140 10.05 -3.83 -3.52
CA THR A 140 11.06 -3.70 -4.57
C THR A 140 12.06 -4.85 -4.52
N ILE A 141 12.70 -5.17 -5.64
CA ILE A 141 13.72 -6.25 -5.71
C ILE A 141 15.16 -5.72 -5.74
N GLN A 142 15.33 -4.40 -5.72
CA GLN A 142 16.63 -3.76 -5.74
C GLN A 142 17.07 -3.44 -4.32
N GLU A 143 18.38 -3.38 -4.10
CA GLU A 143 18.90 -2.94 -2.80
C GLU A 143 18.55 -1.47 -2.59
N THR A 144 17.81 -1.18 -1.52
CA THR A 144 17.44 0.18 -1.13
C THR A 144 18.23 0.59 0.11
N LEU A 145 18.78 1.81 0.07
CA LEU A 145 19.40 2.44 1.25
C LEU A 145 18.30 3.06 2.13
N SER A 146 17.41 2.22 2.65
CA SER A 146 16.30 2.68 3.49
C SER A 146 16.83 3.31 4.78
N PRO A 147 16.40 4.54 5.15
CA PRO A 147 16.68 5.11 6.47
C PRO A 147 16.20 4.23 7.63
N ALA A 148 15.22 3.35 7.38
CA ALA A 148 14.72 2.40 8.36
C ALA A 148 15.66 1.20 8.60
N ARG A 149 16.75 1.01 7.81
CA ARG A 149 17.65 -0.16 7.91
C ARG A 149 18.21 -0.37 9.31
N SER A 150 18.58 0.70 10.02
CA SER A 150 19.07 0.55 11.40
C SER A 150 18.00 0.03 12.36
N ALA A 151 16.78 0.57 12.28
CA ALA A 151 15.64 0.12 13.09
C ALA A 151 15.18 -1.30 12.72
N ALA A 152 15.22 -1.63 11.42
CA ALA A 152 14.85 -2.94 10.89
C ALA A 152 15.69 -4.09 11.49
N ARG A 153 16.96 -3.84 11.84
CA ARG A 153 17.80 -4.83 12.54
C ARG A 153 17.25 -5.19 13.91
N ASN A 154 16.79 -4.19 14.66
CA ASN A 154 16.19 -4.41 15.97
C ASN A 154 14.80 -5.07 15.85
N TRP A 155 14.06 -4.75 14.79
CA TRP A 155 12.77 -5.38 14.53
C TRP A 155 12.91 -6.85 14.13
N LEU A 156 13.93 -7.19 13.33
CA LEU A 156 14.21 -8.56 12.89
C LEU A 156 14.45 -9.52 14.07
N THR A 157 15.04 -9.03 15.16
CA THR A 157 15.33 -9.82 16.37
C THR A 157 14.25 -9.70 17.47
N SER A 158 13.16 -8.98 17.21
CA SER A 158 12.05 -8.83 18.16
C SER A 158 11.28 -10.14 18.33
N ASN A 159 10.59 -10.35 19.45
CA ASN A 159 9.64 -11.47 19.62
C ASN A 159 8.26 -11.18 18.99
N ASP A 160 8.05 -9.98 18.47
CA ASP A 160 6.82 -9.55 17.82
C ASP A 160 6.88 -9.90 16.32
N GLU A 161 5.98 -10.78 15.87
CA GLU A 161 5.93 -11.26 14.48
C GLU A 161 5.74 -10.13 13.45
N ILE A 162 4.99 -9.07 13.79
CA ILE A 162 4.76 -7.94 12.89
C ILE A 162 6.04 -7.12 12.75
N LYS A 163 6.75 -6.89 13.85
CA LYS A 163 8.06 -6.23 13.82
C LYS A 163 9.05 -7.07 13.03
N GLN A 164 9.14 -8.37 13.30
CA GLN A 164 10.00 -9.28 12.52
C GLN A 164 9.68 -9.22 11.02
N LEU A 165 8.40 -9.21 10.63
CA LEU A 165 7.98 -9.11 9.23
C LEU A 165 8.45 -7.81 8.57
N MET A 166 8.26 -6.66 9.23
CA MET A 166 8.74 -5.37 8.71
C MET A 166 10.28 -5.33 8.61
N GLY A 167 10.97 -5.80 9.66
CA GLY A 167 12.42 -5.87 9.71
C GLY A 167 12.98 -6.74 8.58
N ALA A 168 12.43 -7.94 8.41
CA ALA A 168 12.83 -8.86 7.37
C ALA A 168 12.53 -8.33 5.96
N SER A 169 11.36 -7.70 5.76
CA SER A 169 11.03 -7.10 4.45
C SER A 169 12.03 -6.01 4.04
N ILE A 170 12.43 -5.12 4.96
CA ILE A 170 13.42 -4.07 4.65
C ILE A 170 14.81 -4.66 4.42
N LEU A 171 15.19 -5.69 5.19
CA LEU A 171 16.54 -6.26 5.15
C LEU A 171 16.75 -7.34 4.09
N LEU A 172 15.69 -7.82 3.45
CA LEU A 172 15.76 -8.93 2.50
C LEU A 172 16.70 -8.67 1.31
N THR A 173 16.78 -7.43 0.85
CA THR A 173 17.65 -7.02 -0.27
C THR A 173 19.01 -6.50 0.18
N ALA A 174 19.25 -6.41 1.49
CA ALA A 174 20.52 -5.96 2.05
C ALA A 174 21.48 -7.15 2.19
N ARG A 175 22.59 -7.15 1.44
CA ARG A 175 23.51 -8.30 1.33
C ARG A 175 23.96 -8.85 2.68
N ASP A 176 24.25 -7.97 3.64
CA ASP A 176 24.75 -8.36 4.97
C ASP A 176 23.70 -9.04 5.86
N TYR A 177 22.41 -8.90 5.52
CA TYR A 177 21.27 -9.34 6.33
C TYR A 177 20.32 -10.30 5.59
N GLU A 178 20.57 -10.56 4.30
CA GLU A 178 19.70 -11.34 3.42
C GLU A 178 19.36 -12.71 4.00
N ALA A 179 20.37 -13.45 4.47
CA ALA A 179 20.18 -14.79 5.03
C ALA A 179 19.33 -14.77 6.32
N GLN A 180 19.56 -13.82 7.22
CA GLN A 180 18.75 -13.71 8.45
C GLN A 180 17.32 -13.26 8.15
N ALA A 181 17.15 -12.32 7.21
CA ALA A 181 15.83 -11.87 6.77
C ALA A 181 15.04 -13.00 6.11
N GLU A 182 15.66 -13.78 5.22
CA GLU A 182 15.02 -14.94 4.60
C GLU A 182 14.62 -15.99 5.65
N ALA A 183 15.51 -16.31 6.59
CA ALA A 183 15.22 -17.26 7.66
C ALA A 183 14.01 -16.81 8.52
N ALA A 184 13.95 -15.52 8.87
CA ALA A 184 12.81 -14.95 9.58
C ALA A 184 11.51 -15.05 8.75
N LEU A 185 11.52 -14.71 7.47
CA LEU A 185 10.34 -14.83 6.60
C LEU A 185 9.87 -16.30 6.46
N ARG A 186 10.80 -17.26 6.38
CA ARG A 186 10.43 -18.69 6.35
C ARG A 186 9.78 -19.15 7.65
N SER A 187 10.25 -18.66 8.79
CA SER A 187 9.60 -18.89 10.08
C SER A 187 8.20 -18.28 10.11
N LEU A 188 8.08 -16.99 9.77
CA LEU A 188 6.81 -16.24 9.75
C LEU A 188 5.80 -16.82 8.74
N ALA A 189 6.24 -17.46 7.67
CA ALA A 189 5.41 -18.18 6.71
C ALA A 189 4.67 -19.40 7.31
N THR A 190 4.94 -19.73 8.58
CA THR A 190 4.24 -20.73 9.39
C THR A 190 3.43 -20.13 10.54
N SER A 191 3.39 -18.80 10.67
CA SER A 191 2.62 -18.10 11.72
C SER A 191 1.15 -18.52 11.72
N THR A 192 0.56 -18.50 12.92
CA THR A 192 -0.88 -18.68 13.12
C THR A 192 -1.68 -17.43 12.73
N ASN A 193 -1.03 -16.27 12.68
CA ASN A 193 -1.61 -15.06 12.12
C ASN A 193 -1.59 -15.13 10.59
N VAL A 194 -2.76 -15.29 9.98
CA VAL A 194 -2.90 -15.44 8.53
C VAL A 194 -2.33 -14.26 7.73
N ASN A 195 -2.43 -13.04 8.26
CA ASN A 195 -1.92 -11.86 7.58
C ASN A 195 -0.38 -11.89 7.52
N VAL A 196 0.25 -12.17 8.65
CA VAL A 196 1.72 -12.32 8.75
C VAL A 196 2.18 -13.48 7.87
N GLN A 197 1.52 -14.63 7.98
CA GLN A 197 1.83 -15.83 7.22
C GLN A 197 1.83 -15.58 5.71
N GLN A 198 0.77 -14.97 5.19
CA GLN A 198 0.61 -14.75 3.75
C GLN A 198 1.55 -13.67 3.21
N LEU A 199 1.76 -12.59 3.98
CA LEU A 199 2.73 -11.56 3.60
C LEU A 199 4.17 -12.10 3.61
N ALA A 200 4.54 -12.91 4.60
CA ALA A 200 5.86 -13.53 4.67
C ALA A 200 6.14 -14.46 3.48
N ARG A 201 5.16 -15.32 3.13
CA ARG A 201 5.23 -16.18 1.93
C ARG A 201 5.39 -15.37 0.65
N THR A 202 4.66 -14.27 0.53
CA THR A 202 4.72 -13.39 -0.65
C THR A 202 6.05 -12.65 -0.72
N GLN A 203 6.59 -12.19 0.41
CA GLN A 203 7.90 -11.51 0.46
C GLN A 203 9.04 -12.42 -0.01
N LEU A 204 8.97 -13.73 0.22
CA LEU A 204 9.95 -14.70 -0.30
C LEU A 204 9.99 -14.75 -1.84
N TRP A 205 8.95 -14.30 -2.55
CA TRP A 205 8.99 -14.21 -4.02
C TRP A 205 10.03 -13.21 -4.52
N ARG A 206 10.40 -12.19 -3.71
CA ARG A 206 11.43 -11.22 -4.05
C ARG A 206 12.80 -11.88 -4.26
N ASN A 207 13.13 -12.92 -3.49
CA ASN A 207 14.39 -13.65 -3.66
C ASN A 207 14.45 -14.40 -5.00
N ARG A 208 13.32 -15.01 -5.41
CA ARG A 208 13.19 -15.67 -6.72
C ARG A 208 13.38 -14.68 -7.86
N LEU A 209 12.70 -13.54 -7.78
CA LEU A 209 12.86 -12.46 -8.77
C LEU A 209 14.31 -11.96 -8.82
N ARG A 210 14.97 -11.75 -7.69
CA ARG A 210 16.38 -11.32 -7.64
C ARG A 210 17.36 -12.34 -8.22
N ALA A 211 17.12 -13.63 -7.98
CA ALA A 211 17.95 -14.70 -8.51
C ALA A 211 17.83 -14.82 -10.04
N GLY A 212 16.77 -14.28 -10.65
CA GLY A 212 16.48 -14.44 -12.08
C GLY A 212 16.05 -15.85 -12.49
N ASP A 213 15.97 -16.78 -11.53
CA ASP A 213 15.45 -18.14 -11.70
C ASP A 213 13.92 -18.10 -11.65
N LEU A 214 13.31 -17.63 -12.75
CA LEU A 214 11.88 -17.45 -12.87
C LEU A 214 11.37 -18.07 -14.17
N SER A 215 10.33 -18.89 -14.05
CA SER A 215 9.62 -19.45 -15.21
C SER A 215 8.20 -18.92 -15.31
N HIS A 216 7.64 -18.97 -16.52
CA HIS A 216 6.23 -18.63 -16.73
C HIS A 216 5.28 -19.52 -15.92
N LEU A 217 5.59 -20.82 -15.80
CA LEU A 217 4.83 -21.77 -15.00
C LEU A 217 4.82 -21.40 -13.51
N GLU A 218 5.93 -20.87 -13.00
CA GLU A 218 6.02 -20.38 -11.63
C GLU A 218 5.12 -19.16 -11.40
N LEU A 219 5.12 -18.20 -12.33
CA LEU A 219 4.21 -17.05 -12.24
C LEU A 219 2.73 -17.45 -12.29
N GLN A 220 2.37 -18.46 -13.10
CA GLN A 220 1.01 -19.03 -13.07
C GLN A 220 0.67 -19.73 -11.74
N ARG A 221 1.66 -20.26 -11.02
CA ARG A 221 1.44 -20.79 -9.67
C ARG A 221 1.23 -19.63 -8.68
N TRP A 222 2.00 -18.56 -8.77
CA TRP A 222 1.82 -17.36 -7.95
C TRP A 222 0.44 -16.74 -8.15
N GLU A 223 0.01 -16.60 -9.41
CA GLU A 223 -1.32 -16.10 -9.77
C GLU A 223 -2.44 -16.94 -9.14
N ARG A 224 -2.36 -18.27 -9.22
CA ARG A 224 -3.33 -19.16 -8.54
C ARG A 224 -3.30 -19.02 -7.02
N ASN A 225 -2.13 -18.79 -6.44
CA ASN A 225 -1.96 -18.59 -5.01
C ASN A 225 -2.54 -17.26 -4.52
N LEU A 226 -2.80 -16.28 -5.40
CA LEU A 226 -3.47 -15.03 -5.02
C LEU A 226 -4.81 -15.29 -4.33
N ASN A 227 -5.52 -16.36 -4.69
CA ASN A 227 -6.79 -16.73 -4.05
C ASN A 227 -6.66 -17.12 -2.57
N GLN A 228 -5.46 -17.42 -2.10
CA GLN A 228 -5.17 -17.75 -0.70
C GLN A 228 -4.77 -16.53 0.13
N ILE A 229 -4.43 -15.42 -0.53
CA ILE A 229 -4.04 -14.17 0.12
C ILE A 229 -5.33 -13.40 0.46
N PRO A 230 -5.52 -12.95 1.71
CA PRO A 230 -6.63 -12.08 2.07
C PRO A 230 -6.74 -10.89 1.13
N GLU A 231 -7.95 -10.54 0.70
CA GLU A 231 -8.18 -9.53 -0.35
C GLU A 231 -7.42 -8.22 -0.11
N HIS A 232 -7.50 -7.69 1.12
CA HIS A 232 -6.84 -6.46 1.54
C HIS A 232 -5.29 -6.50 1.44
N LEU A 233 -4.66 -7.68 1.34
CA LEU A 233 -3.20 -7.85 1.31
C LEU A 233 -2.64 -8.19 -0.08
N LYS A 234 -3.49 -8.27 -1.10
CA LYS A 234 -3.08 -8.75 -2.44
C LYS A 234 -2.19 -7.75 -3.19
N ALA A 235 -2.20 -6.46 -2.84
CA ALA A 235 -1.48 -5.42 -3.55
C ALA A 235 0.00 -5.75 -3.79
N GLY A 236 0.72 -6.19 -2.74
CA GLY A 236 2.13 -6.56 -2.85
C GLY A 236 2.37 -7.79 -3.73
N ALA A 237 1.48 -8.78 -3.69
CA ALA A 237 1.59 -9.97 -4.52
C ALA A 237 1.38 -9.64 -6.01
N TYR A 238 0.42 -8.78 -6.34
CA TYR A 238 0.22 -8.27 -7.70
C TYR A 238 1.46 -7.49 -8.19
N PHE A 239 2.10 -6.72 -7.31
CA PHE A 239 3.29 -5.97 -7.66
C PHE A 239 4.46 -6.89 -8.05
N LEU A 240 4.70 -7.94 -7.26
CA LEU A 240 5.73 -8.94 -7.55
C LEU A 240 5.40 -9.76 -8.80
N LEU A 241 4.12 -10.12 -9.00
CA LEU A 241 3.66 -10.81 -10.21
C LEU A 241 3.89 -9.95 -11.47
N GLY A 242 3.55 -8.66 -11.41
CA GLY A 242 3.82 -7.70 -12.49
C GLY A 242 5.32 -7.58 -12.79
N THR A 243 6.15 -7.54 -11.75
CA THR A 243 7.61 -7.49 -11.87
C THR A 243 8.14 -8.76 -12.55
N GLY A 244 7.66 -9.94 -12.13
CA GLY A 244 8.02 -11.21 -12.78
C GLY A 244 7.62 -11.26 -14.25
N TYR A 245 6.42 -10.82 -14.61
CA TYR A 245 6.01 -10.75 -16.02
C TYR A 245 6.85 -9.76 -16.82
N ALA A 246 7.22 -8.62 -16.25
CA ALA A 246 8.09 -7.65 -16.91
C ALA A 246 9.48 -8.24 -17.20
N MET A 247 10.04 -9.00 -16.25
CA MET A 247 11.34 -9.68 -16.42
C MET A 247 11.31 -10.76 -17.51
N LEU A 248 10.16 -11.39 -17.76
CA LEU A 248 9.97 -12.35 -18.86
C LEU A 248 9.50 -11.68 -20.16
N GLU A 249 9.61 -10.35 -20.27
CA GLU A 249 9.17 -9.57 -21.43
C GLU A 249 7.67 -9.71 -21.78
N ARG A 250 6.86 -10.19 -20.83
CA ARG A 250 5.41 -10.35 -20.97
C ARG A 250 4.71 -9.06 -20.55
N HIS A 251 5.06 -7.97 -21.22
CA HIS A 251 4.74 -6.61 -20.83
C HIS A 251 3.23 -6.32 -20.71
N GLY A 252 2.39 -6.98 -21.51
CA GLY A 252 0.93 -6.83 -21.40
C GLY A 252 0.38 -7.33 -20.07
N GLN A 253 0.88 -8.48 -19.58
CA GLN A 253 0.50 -9.01 -18.28
C GLN A 253 1.15 -8.26 -17.14
N ALA A 254 2.39 -7.78 -17.34
CA ALA A 254 3.01 -6.89 -16.38
C ALA A 254 2.15 -5.63 -16.15
N ALA A 255 1.77 -4.94 -17.23
CA ALA A 255 0.92 -3.75 -17.16
C ALA A 255 -0.42 -4.03 -16.49
N ALA A 256 -1.10 -5.15 -16.83
CA ALA A 256 -2.36 -5.54 -16.22
C ALA A 256 -2.22 -5.79 -14.69
N SER A 257 -1.21 -6.56 -14.28
CA SER A 257 -0.97 -6.84 -12.85
C SER A 257 -0.66 -5.58 -12.05
N PHE A 258 0.14 -4.67 -12.62
CA PHE A 258 0.45 -3.40 -11.97
C PHE A 258 -0.77 -2.48 -11.88
N LEU A 259 -1.55 -2.33 -12.95
CA LEU A 259 -2.75 -1.47 -12.97
C LEU A 259 -3.85 -1.95 -12.03
N TRP A 260 -3.90 -3.24 -11.73
CA TRP A 260 -4.86 -3.76 -10.77
C TRP A 260 -4.69 -3.15 -9.37
N ILE A 261 -3.48 -2.76 -8.98
CA ILE A 261 -3.19 -2.20 -7.65
C ILE A 261 -3.88 -0.84 -7.45
N PRO A 262 -3.62 0.23 -8.23
CA PRO A 262 -4.26 1.53 -8.04
C PRO A 262 -5.77 1.55 -8.36
N LEU A 263 -6.30 0.48 -8.96
CA LEU A 263 -7.72 0.33 -9.29
C LEU A 263 -8.51 -0.46 -8.23
N ALA A 264 -7.93 -1.52 -7.66
CA ALA A 264 -8.61 -2.42 -6.73
C ALA A 264 -8.08 -2.36 -5.28
N TYR A 265 -6.82 -1.96 -5.08
CA TYR A 265 -6.13 -1.99 -3.79
C TYR A 265 -5.36 -0.69 -3.50
N ASP A 266 -6.04 0.45 -3.62
CA ASP A 266 -5.43 1.78 -3.55
C ASP A 266 -5.13 2.29 -2.12
N SER A 267 -5.30 1.45 -1.10
CA SER A 267 -5.03 1.80 0.30
C SER A 267 -3.60 2.29 0.54
N ASN A 268 -2.60 1.70 -0.13
CA ASN A 268 -1.20 2.06 -0.01
C ASN A 268 -0.79 3.02 -1.15
N PRO A 269 -0.65 4.34 -0.90
CA PRO A 269 -0.36 5.32 -1.95
C PRO A 269 1.02 5.14 -2.58
N GLN A 270 2.00 4.66 -1.80
CA GLN A 270 3.38 4.46 -2.27
C GLN A 270 3.45 3.33 -3.29
N LEU A 271 2.89 2.17 -2.93
CA LEU A 271 2.85 1.00 -3.78
C LEU A 271 1.99 1.26 -5.03
N SER A 272 0.89 1.99 -4.87
CA SER A 272 0.03 2.39 -6.00
C SER A 272 0.75 3.31 -6.98
N ALA A 273 1.50 4.30 -6.49
CA ALA A 273 2.30 5.20 -7.33
C ALA A 273 3.38 4.42 -8.11
N LEU A 274 4.09 3.53 -7.42
CA LEU A 274 5.14 2.71 -8.02
C LEU A 274 4.56 1.72 -9.04
N ALA A 275 3.43 1.10 -8.74
CA ALA A 275 2.73 0.21 -9.67
C ALA A 275 2.29 0.97 -10.93
N ASN A 276 1.71 2.17 -10.79
CA ASN A 276 1.28 2.97 -11.94
C ASN A 276 2.47 3.36 -12.85
N LEU A 277 3.60 3.73 -12.25
CA LEU A 277 4.85 3.97 -12.96
C LEU A 277 5.32 2.71 -13.72
N LYS A 278 5.33 1.55 -13.06
CA LYS A 278 5.76 0.28 -13.67
C LYS A 278 4.82 -0.24 -14.75
N ALA A 279 3.52 0.04 -14.64
CA ALA A 279 2.57 -0.19 -15.72
C ALA A 279 2.91 0.66 -16.94
N ALA A 280 3.19 1.95 -16.75
CA ALA A 280 3.60 2.84 -17.83
C ALA A 280 4.91 2.36 -18.50
N ASP A 281 5.93 1.97 -17.73
CA ASP A 281 7.18 1.39 -18.24
C ASP A 281 6.89 0.15 -19.13
N SER A 282 5.99 -0.72 -18.68
CA SER A 282 5.59 -1.92 -19.44
C SER A 282 4.86 -1.55 -20.74
N LEU A 283 4.02 -0.52 -20.74
CA LEU A 283 3.35 -0.04 -21.95
C LEU A 283 4.33 0.59 -22.95
N VAL A 284 5.36 1.30 -22.48
CA VAL A 284 6.45 1.78 -23.35
C VAL A 284 7.15 0.60 -24.02
N ALA A 285 7.47 -0.45 -23.28
CA ALA A 285 8.11 -1.66 -23.81
C ALA A 285 7.24 -2.39 -24.85
N MET A 286 5.91 -2.24 -24.79
CA MET A 286 4.97 -2.73 -25.81
C MET A 286 4.82 -1.80 -27.03
N GLY A 287 5.48 -0.65 -27.06
CA GLY A 287 5.28 0.38 -28.09
C GLY A 287 3.98 1.20 -27.92
N GLN A 288 3.27 1.06 -26.81
CA GLN A 288 2.04 1.83 -26.52
C GLN A 288 2.36 3.17 -25.87
N THR A 289 3.22 3.97 -26.50
CA THR A 289 3.77 5.21 -25.93
C THR A 289 2.69 6.23 -25.53
N ALA A 290 1.60 6.36 -26.28
CA ALA A 290 0.52 7.27 -25.95
C ALA A 290 -0.20 6.88 -24.65
N ASN A 291 -0.43 5.59 -24.42
CA ASN A 291 -1.04 5.10 -23.18
C ASN A 291 -0.07 5.22 -22.00
N ALA A 292 1.21 4.91 -22.22
CA ALA A 292 2.25 5.10 -21.21
C ALA A 292 2.36 6.56 -20.76
N LEU A 293 2.33 7.51 -21.71
CA LEU A 293 2.38 8.94 -21.42
C LEU A 293 1.21 9.37 -20.52
N ARG A 294 0.00 8.87 -20.77
CA ARG A 294 -1.17 9.15 -19.91
C ARG A 294 -0.97 8.60 -18.50
N LEU A 295 -0.45 7.38 -18.34
CA LEU A 295 -0.19 6.81 -17.03
C LEU A 295 0.93 7.54 -16.26
N TYR A 296 1.97 8.00 -16.95
CA TYR A 296 2.98 8.85 -16.32
C TYR A 296 2.36 10.17 -15.84
N GLN A 297 1.53 10.82 -16.66
CA GLN A 297 0.81 12.04 -16.28
C GLN A 297 -0.12 11.81 -15.08
N GLU A 298 -0.87 10.69 -15.08
CA GLU A 298 -1.70 10.31 -13.94
C GLU A 298 -0.86 10.11 -12.68
N THR A 299 0.32 9.47 -12.80
CA THR A 299 1.24 9.30 -11.67
C THR A 299 1.67 10.64 -11.08
N VAL A 300 1.98 11.63 -11.93
CA VAL A 300 2.36 12.97 -11.50
C VAL A 300 1.21 13.68 -10.78
N VAL A 301 -0.01 13.57 -11.29
CA VAL A 301 -1.18 14.25 -10.73
C VAL A 301 -1.68 13.58 -9.45
N ARG A 302 -1.77 12.25 -9.43
CA ARG A 302 -2.38 11.48 -8.33
C ARG A 302 -1.43 11.28 -7.14
N TYR A 303 -0.11 11.28 -7.38
CA TYR A 303 0.89 10.99 -6.35
C TYR A 303 2.00 12.05 -6.24
N PRO A 304 1.64 13.34 -6.04
CA PRO A 304 2.56 14.48 -6.21
C PRO A 304 3.78 14.52 -5.28
N HIS A 305 3.80 13.71 -4.22
CA HIS A 305 4.87 13.69 -3.22
C HIS A 305 5.69 12.39 -3.20
N SER A 306 5.40 11.47 -4.12
CA SER A 306 6.09 10.18 -4.20
C SER A 306 7.38 10.27 -5.04
N THR A 307 8.36 9.41 -4.76
CA THR A 307 9.52 9.27 -5.65
C THR A 307 9.11 8.87 -7.08
N SER A 308 8.01 8.10 -7.21
CA SER A 308 7.46 7.69 -8.51
C SER A 308 6.99 8.87 -9.35
N GLN A 309 6.52 9.97 -8.74
CA GLN A 309 6.18 11.18 -9.47
C GLN A 309 7.40 11.81 -10.14
N GLN A 310 8.52 11.90 -9.44
CA GLN A 310 9.74 12.49 -9.99
C GLN A 310 10.24 11.70 -11.20
N ILE A 311 10.22 10.37 -11.09
CA ILE A 311 10.60 9.47 -12.19
C ILE A 311 9.60 9.61 -13.35
N ALA A 312 8.29 9.61 -13.08
CA ALA A 312 7.28 9.79 -14.11
C ALA A 312 7.45 11.11 -14.88
N GLN A 313 7.75 12.20 -14.19
CA GLN A 313 8.02 13.49 -14.82
C GLN A 313 9.23 13.42 -15.76
N GLN A 314 10.32 12.79 -15.32
CA GLN A 314 11.49 12.58 -16.17
C GLN A 314 11.16 11.75 -17.42
N MET A 315 10.30 10.73 -17.30
CA MET A 315 9.88 9.91 -18.44
C MET A 315 8.98 10.69 -19.41
N ILE A 316 8.09 11.54 -18.92
CA ILE A 316 7.28 12.46 -19.75
C ILE A 316 8.21 13.34 -20.58
N ASP A 317 9.18 13.99 -19.93
CA ASP A 317 10.11 14.90 -20.60
C ASP A 317 10.96 14.16 -21.65
N GLN A 318 11.31 12.90 -21.41
CA GLN A 318 12.03 12.07 -22.37
C GLN A 318 11.18 11.69 -23.59
N LEU A 319 9.91 11.32 -23.37
CA LEU A 319 9.00 10.90 -24.45
C LEU A 319 8.55 12.07 -25.33
N LEU A 320 8.52 13.29 -24.79
CA LEU A 320 8.12 14.50 -25.52
C LEU A 320 9.28 15.20 -26.25
N LYS A 321 10.54 14.76 -26.07
CA LYS A 321 11.68 15.33 -26.79
C LYS A 321 11.63 14.98 -28.30
N PRO A 322 11.65 15.97 -29.20
CA PRO A 322 11.38 15.77 -30.63
C PRO A 322 12.44 15.00 -31.46
N ASP A 323 13.59 14.60 -30.90
CA ASP A 323 14.77 14.25 -31.72
C ASP A 323 15.24 12.79 -31.77
N ARG A 324 14.43 11.80 -31.33
CA ARG A 324 14.85 10.38 -31.42
C ARG A 324 14.28 9.58 -32.59
N PHE A 325 13.31 10.11 -33.34
CA PHE A 325 12.72 9.41 -34.50
C PHE A 325 13.19 9.93 -35.86
N ASN A 326 14.12 10.90 -35.92
CA ASN A 326 14.54 11.54 -37.17
C ASN A 326 16.04 11.41 -37.49
N LYS A 327 16.67 10.28 -37.14
CA LYS A 327 17.94 9.90 -37.78
C LYS A 327 17.64 9.21 -39.11
N LYS A 328 17.52 10.00 -40.19
CA LYS A 328 17.69 9.48 -41.55
C LYS A 328 19.06 8.78 -41.62
N PRO A 329 19.16 7.60 -42.26
CA PRO A 329 20.46 6.98 -42.50
C PRO A 329 21.29 7.91 -43.38
N THR A 330 22.42 8.37 -42.84
CA THR A 330 23.42 9.12 -43.59
C THR A 330 24.00 8.17 -44.64
N THR A 331 23.51 8.27 -45.88
CA THR A 331 24.19 7.70 -47.05
C THR A 331 25.55 8.37 -47.17
N GLN A 332 26.62 7.66 -46.82
CA GLN A 332 27.96 8.03 -47.22
C GLN A 332 28.09 7.85 -48.75
N PRO A 333 28.54 8.86 -49.50
CA PRO A 333 28.91 8.64 -50.89
C PRO A 333 30.28 7.94 -50.93
N ASN A 334 30.31 6.77 -51.58
CA ASN A 334 31.55 6.12 -51.98
C ASN A 334 32.32 7.05 -52.94
N SER A 335 33.45 7.57 -52.49
CA SER A 335 34.51 8.07 -53.37
C SER A 335 35.54 6.95 -53.56
N PHE A 336 35.46 6.28 -54.71
CA PHE A 336 36.60 5.59 -55.30
C PHE A 336 37.48 6.63 -55.99
N GLU A 337 38.73 6.76 -55.54
CA GLU A 337 39.89 7.07 -56.38
C GLU A 337 41.09 6.27 -55.87
#